data_AF-A0A9P1DUH5-F1
#
_entry.id   AF-A0A9P1DUH5-F1
#
_cell.length_a   1.000
_cell.length_b   1.000
_cell.length_c   1.000
_cell.angle_alpha   90.00
_cell.angle_beta   90.00
_cell.angle_gamma   90.00
#
_symmetry.space_group_name_H-M   'P 1'
#
loop_
_entity.id
_entity.type
_entity.pdbx_description
1 polymer ?
#
loop_
_entity_poly.entity_id
_entity_poly.type
_entity_poly.pdbx_seq_one_letter_code
_entity_poly.pdbx_strand_id
1 'polypeptide(L)'
;MSASAFLAAVKGRLMEWGKVEQYHRFVVALSGTVDVKLAVKILRGHEDLLQIFQRKFAPQADLRSTKREIKEQEEQEEQQAARARRRVAPVAPRPPPFPPPRAEMAQPVGAGEEEDLPRPPAFPPGHESEEDGLDSSSLAAAIEGGPQECVRQLVQLLFDRGAESDTERVAVSRYALKVVSKPRFPRELYILRGAPGIGKSDFAQERLAELRRLEPSEESAARLSHICAASDFLSADYQGEEYQFEKAMKNNEMRALLSMEAGIHPVFIDCPNLRLWEMKPYVLLAERLGYVIHVIEPWEICAKHDDLPFLCSLHDDDEQRAPATLLQAMLRRFQPLPAAAEPTEAIRRASSSGARHFLR
;
A
#
# COMPACT_ATOMS: atom_id res chain seq x y z
N MET A 1 -4.15 30.00 -13.16
CA MET A 1 -4.55 28.72 -12.53
C MET A 1 -3.29 27.94 -12.14
N SER A 2 -3.18 27.42 -10.92
CA SER A 2 -2.06 26.55 -10.50
C SER A 2 -2.25 25.13 -11.06
N ALA A 3 -1.22 24.26 -10.99
CA ALA A 3 -1.35 22.86 -11.39
C ALA A 3 -2.38 22.12 -10.51
N SER A 4 -2.34 22.36 -9.19
CA SER A 4 -3.33 21.85 -8.23
C SER A 4 -4.75 22.34 -8.55
N ALA A 5 -4.94 23.63 -8.87
CA ALA A 5 -6.26 24.15 -9.24
C ALA A 5 -6.78 23.55 -10.56
N PHE A 6 -5.89 23.25 -11.51
CA PHE A 6 -6.27 22.55 -12.73
C PHE A 6 -6.71 21.10 -12.44
N LEU A 7 -5.94 20.36 -11.63
CA LEU A 7 -6.32 18.99 -11.24
C LEU A 7 -7.64 18.95 -10.47
N ALA A 8 -7.88 19.91 -9.58
CA ALA A 8 -9.16 20.06 -8.89
C ALA A 8 -10.32 20.32 -9.86
N ALA A 9 -10.12 21.19 -10.87
CA ALA A 9 -11.12 21.45 -11.91
C ALA A 9 -11.42 20.20 -12.77
N VAL A 10 -10.39 19.44 -13.13
CA VAL A 10 -10.54 18.17 -13.87
C VAL A 10 -11.29 17.14 -13.01
N LYS A 11 -10.94 17.00 -11.73
CA LYS A 11 -11.63 16.09 -10.80
C LYS A 11 -13.11 16.45 -10.67
N GLY A 12 -13.42 17.75 -10.51
CA GLY A 12 -14.79 18.25 -10.43
C GLY A 12 -15.62 17.90 -11.67
N ARG A 13 -15.10 18.16 -12.88
CA ARG A 13 -15.83 17.84 -14.12
C ARG A 13 -16.01 16.35 -14.36
N LEU A 14 -14.99 15.54 -14.07
CA LEU A 14 -15.11 14.09 -14.21
C LEU A 14 -16.09 13.50 -13.20
N MET A 15 -16.19 14.09 -11.99
CA MET A 15 -17.16 13.70 -10.98
C MET A 15 -18.60 14.02 -11.41
N GLU A 16 -18.87 15.21 -11.93
CA GLU A 16 -20.20 15.59 -12.46
C GLU A 16 -20.67 14.69 -13.61
N TRP A 17 -19.73 14.10 -14.37
CA TRP A 17 -20.02 13.17 -15.46
C TRP A 17 -20.07 11.70 -15.03
N GLY A 18 -19.94 11.40 -13.74
CA GLY A 18 -19.89 10.03 -13.24
C GLY A 18 -18.68 9.24 -13.72
N LYS A 19 -17.60 9.92 -14.14
CA LYS A 19 -16.37 9.36 -14.69
C LYS A 19 -15.19 9.51 -13.72
N VAL A 20 -15.43 9.39 -12.42
CA VAL A 20 -14.41 9.56 -11.37
C VAL A 20 -13.21 8.63 -11.61
N GLU A 21 -13.44 7.41 -12.08
CA GLU A 21 -12.37 6.44 -12.41
C GLU A 21 -11.39 6.94 -13.51
N GLN A 22 -11.85 7.84 -14.38
CA GLN A 22 -10.98 8.44 -15.40
C GLN A 22 -10.03 9.48 -14.81
N TYR A 23 -10.32 10.03 -13.62
CA TYR A 23 -9.44 10.97 -12.95
C TYR A 23 -8.13 10.32 -12.54
N HIS A 24 -8.19 9.10 -12.00
CA HIS A 24 -6.99 8.34 -11.65
C HIS A 24 -6.13 8.09 -12.89
N ARG A 25 -6.74 7.63 -13.99
CA ARG A 25 -6.05 7.42 -15.27
C ARG A 25 -5.45 8.72 -15.82
N PHE A 26 -6.12 9.85 -15.63
CA PHE A 26 -5.62 11.16 -16.02
C PHE A 26 -4.38 11.57 -15.21
N VAL A 27 -4.41 11.38 -13.89
CA VAL A 27 -3.24 11.67 -13.02
C VAL A 27 -2.06 10.78 -13.40
N VAL A 28 -2.29 9.49 -13.66
CA VAL A 28 -1.26 8.57 -14.13
C VAL A 28 -0.67 9.04 -15.47
N ALA A 29 -1.52 9.50 -16.41
CA ALA A 29 -1.08 10.04 -17.69
C ALA A 29 -0.19 11.30 -17.56
N LEU A 30 -0.25 11.99 -16.42
CA LEU A 30 0.59 13.17 -16.13
C LEU A 30 1.85 12.83 -15.33
N SER A 31 1.99 11.62 -14.81
CA SER A 31 3.12 11.22 -13.97
C SER A 31 4.28 10.69 -14.83
N GLY A 32 5.44 11.34 -14.75
CA GLY A 32 6.62 10.96 -15.53
C GLY A 32 6.61 11.59 -16.93
N THR A 33 6.50 10.78 -17.97
CA THR A 33 6.33 11.26 -19.36
C THR A 33 4.85 11.53 -19.62
N VAL A 34 4.50 12.77 -19.95
CA VAL A 34 3.11 13.18 -20.16
C VAL A 34 2.53 12.45 -21.39
N ASP A 35 1.58 11.54 -21.15
CA ASP A 35 0.81 10.88 -22.20
C ASP A 35 -0.29 11.83 -22.69
N VAL A 36 0.09 12.65 -23.67
CA VAL A 36 -0.80 13.63 -24.31
C VAL A 36 -2.03 12.97 -24.92
N LYS A 37 -1.89 11.76 -25.49
CA LYS A 37 -2.99 11.09 -26.19
C LYS A 37 -4.07 10.64 -25.20
N LEU A 38 -3.66 10.04 -24.09
CA LEU A 38 -4.58 9.62 -23.05
C LEU A 38 -5.23 10.82 -22.34
N ALA A 39 -4.44 11.86 -22.03
CA ALA A 39 -4.96 13.09 -21.44
C ALA A 39 -6.01 13.77 -22.33
N VAL A 40 -5.77 13.85 -23.64
CA VAL A 40 -6.73 14.41 -24.61
C VAL A 40 -7.97 13.54 -24.76
N LYS A 41 -7.82 12.21 -24.71
CA LYS A 41 -8.95 11.27 -24.75
C LYS A 41 -9.87 11.44 -23.54
N ILE A 42 -9.31 11.64 -22.35
CA ILE A 42 -10.08 11.83 -21.10
C ILE A 42 -10.75 13.21 -21.07
N LEU A 43 -10.06 14.27 -21.50
CA LEU A 43 -10.60 15.63 -21.51
C LEU A 43 -11.49 15.95 -22.72
N ARG A 44 -11.89 14.93 -23.50
CA ARG A 44 -12.73 15.13 -24.69
C ARG A 44 -14.08 15.72 -24.30
N GLY A 45 -14.45 16.84 -24.93
CA GLY A 45 -15.66 17.60 -24.63
C GLY A 45 -15.44 18.77 -23.66
N HIS A 46 -14.23 18.92 -23.10
CA HIS A 46 -13.85 20.02 -22.23
C HIS A 46 -12.74 20.87 -22.87
N GLU A 47 -13.11 21.70 -23.85
CA GLU A 47 -12.18 22.51 -24.63
C GLU A 47 -11.41 23.54 -23.77
N ASP A 48 -12.03 24.04 -22.70
CA ASP A 48 -11.42 24.91 -21.71
C ASP A 48 -10.29 24.21 -20.95
N LEU A 49 -10.52 22.97 -20.48
CA LEU A 49 -9.51 22.17 -19.80
C LEU A 49 -8.39 21.75 -20.75
N LEU A 50 -8.70 21.45 -22.02
CA LEU A 50 -7.71 21.13 -23.04
C LEU A 50 -6.76 22.31 -23.33
N GLN A 51 -7.27 23.53 -23.39
CA GLN A 51 -6.43 24.72 -23.57
C GLN A 51 -5.48 24.94 -22.39
N ILE A 52 -5.96 24.76 -21.16
CA ILE A 52 -5.14 24.87 -19.95
C ILE A 52 -4.10 23.76 -19.91
N PHE A 53 -4.48 22.54 -20.29
CA PHE A 53 -3.59 21.38 -20.40
C PHE A 53 -2.46 21.62 -21.39
N GLN A 54 -2.77 22.05 -22.62
CA GLN A 54 -1.76 22.36 -23.64
C GLN A 54 -0.77 23.40 -23.13
N ARG A 55 -1.28 24.50 -22.58
CA ARG A 55 -0.43 25.61 -22.13
C ARG A 55 0.53 25.23 -21.00
N LYS A 56 0.15 24.29 -20.12
CA LYS A 56 0.91 23.98 -18.90
C LYS A 56 1.71 22.70 -18.93
N PHE A 57 1.19 21.67 -19.58
CA PHE A 57 1.73 20.31 -19.49
C PHE A 57 2.25 19.81 -20.83
N ALA A 58 1.79 20.36 -21.96
CA ALA A 58 2.20 19.93 -23.28
C ALA A 58 2.26 21.10 -24.29
N PRO A 59 3.11 22.12 -24.06
CA PRO A 59 3.14 23.34 -24.87
C PRO A 59 3.55 23.08 -26.33
N GLN A 60 4.31 22.02 -26.58
CA GLN A 60 4.78 21.62 -27.91
C GLN A 60 3.87 20.60 -28.60
N ALA A 61 2.80 20.15 -27.94
CA ALA A 61 1.91 19.15 -28.53
C ALA A 61 0.87 19.78 -29.46
N ASP A 62 0.72 19.21 -30.65
CA ASP A 62 -0.36 19.56 -31.57
C ASP A 62 -1.64 18.78 -31.22
N LEU A 63 -2.47 19.39 -30.36
CA LEU A 63 -3.75 18.82 -29.96
C LEU A 63 -4.70 18.53 -31.14
N ARG A 64 -4.58 19.25 -32.27
CA ARG A 64 -5.44 19.03 -33.43
C ARG A 64 -5.08 17.73 -34.13
N SER A 65 -3.79 17.44 -34.28
CA SER A 65 -3.30 16.16 -34.80
C SER A 65 -3.74 15.01 -33.89
N THR A 66 -3.52 15.14 -32.57
CA THR A 66 -3.89 14.10 -31.61
C THR A 66 -5.40 13.81 -31.61
N LYS A 67 -6.26 14.84 -31.71
CA LYS A 67 -7.71 14.65 -31.82
C LYS A 67 -8.12 13.91 -33.10
N ARG A 68 -7.45 14.16 -34.24
CA ARG A 68 -7.70 13.45 -35.49
C ARG A 68 -7.31 11.98 -35.39
N GLU A 69 -6.12 11.70 -34.87
CA GLU A 69 -5.65 10.32 -34.66
C GLU A 69 -6.57 9.52 -33.74
N ILE A 70 -7.06 10.12 -32.65
CA ILE A 70 -8.00 9.43 -31.74
C ILE A 70 -9.30 9.10 -32.47
N LYS A 71 -9.81 10.02 -33.30
CA LYS A 71 -11.04 9.80 -34.07
C LYS A 71 -10.85 8.69 -35.12
N GLU A 72 -9.73 8.68 -35.83
CA GLU A 72 -9.42 7.63 -36.82
C GLU A 72 -9.27 6.25 -36.16
N GLN A 73 -8.67 6.17 -34.97
CA GLN A 73 -8.57 4.92 -34.21
C GLN A 73 -9.94 4.39 -33.77
N GLU A 74 -10.83 5.26 -33.30
CA GLU A 74 -12.20 4.86 -32.91
C GLU A 74 -13.01 4.37 -34.12
N GLU A 75 -12.91 5.06 -35.28
CA GLU A 75 -13.56 4.63 -36.52
C GLU A 75 -13.04 3.27 -37.01
N GLN A 76 -11.74 2.99 -36.83
CA GLN A 76 -11.15 1.68 -37.16
C GLN A 76 -11.59 0.58 -36.20
N GLU A 77 -11.64 0.85 -34.89
CA GLU A 77 -12.15 -0.10 -33.89
C GLU A 77 -13.62 -0.45 -34.13
N GLU A 78 -14.45 0.53 -34.49
CA GLU A 78 -15.87 0.32 -34.80
C GLU A 78 -16.06 -0.51 -36.07
N GLN A 79 -15.27 -0.25 -37.12
CA GLN A 79 -15.27 -1.05 -38.34
C GLN A 79 -14.79 -2.49 -38.10
N GLN A 80 -13.78 -2.70 -37.25
CA GLN A 80 -13.32 -4.03 -36.87
C GLN A 80 -14.37 -4.78 -36.03
N ALA A 81 -15.01 -4.11 -35.07
CA ALA A 81 -16.09 -4.69 -34.27
C ALA A 81 -17.30 -5.09 -35.14
N ALA A 82 -17.69 -4.24 -36.11
CA ALA A 82 -18.75 -4.54 -37.07
C ALA A 82 -18.40 -5.74 -37.96
N ARG A 83 -17.13 -5.88 -38.36
CA ARG A 83 -16.64 -7.00 -39.18
C ARG A 83 -16.56 -8.31 -38.39
N ALA A 84 -16.21 -8.25 -37.10
CA ALA A 84 -16.20 -9.39 -36.19
C ALA A 84 -17.61 -9.92 -35.93
N ARG A 85 -18.60 -9.04 -35.76
CA ARG A 85 -20.02 -9.42 -35.59
C ARG A 85 -20.61 -10.15 -36.81
N ARG A 86 -20.09 -9.92 -38.01
CA ARG A 86 -20.51 -10.62 -39.24
C ARG A 86 -19.92 -12.02 -39.41
N ARG A 87 -18.91 -12.43 -38.63
CA ARG A 87 -18.22 -13.73 -38.79
C ARG A 87 -18.76 -14.86 -37.92
N VAL A 88 -19.72 -14.62 -37.03
CA VAL A 88 -20.28 -15.66 -36.14
C VAL A 88 -21.57 -16.23 -36.72
N ALA A 89 -21.43 -17.12 -37.70
CA ALA A 89 -22.44 -18.16 -37.99
C ALA A 89 -21.82 -19.51 -37.59
N PRO A 90 -22.58 -20.44 -36.96
CA PRO A 90 -21.98 -21.59 -36.29
C PRO A 90 -21.59 -22.67 -37.32
N VAL A 91 -20.31 -22.99 -37.39
CA VAL A 91 -19.80 -24.20 -38.06
C VAL A 91 -19.29 -25.14 -36.97
N ALA A 92 -19.80 -26.38 -36.99
CA ALA A 92 -19.55 -27.44 -36.01
C ALA A 92 -18.04 -27.79 -35.89
N PRO A 93 -17.59 -28.26 -34.70
CA PRO A 93 -16.17 -28.50 -34.45
C PRO A 93 -15.69 -29.82 -35.07
N ARG A 94 -14.55 -29.77 -35.77
CA ARG A 94 -13.73 -30.93 -36.12
C ARG A 94 -12.63 -31.12 -35.07
N PRO A 95 -12.22 -32.37 -34.77
CA PRO A 95 -11.21 -32.66 -33.76
C PRO A 95 -9.79 -32.34 -34.26
N PRO A 96 -8.85 -31.98 -33.35
CA PRO A 96 -7.48 -31.66 -33.72
C PRO A 96 -6.60 -32.91 -33.91
N PRO A 97 -5.65 -32.90 -34.86
CA PRO A 97 -4.62 -33.92 -34.98
C PRO A 97 -3.36 -33.56 -34.17
N PHE A 98 -2.68 -34.60 -33.69
CA PHE A 98 -1.37 -34.57 -33.02
C PHE A 98 -0.24 -34.02 -33.90
N PRO A 99 0.83 -33.50 -33.27
CA PRO A 99 2.19 -33.62 -33.82
C PRO A 99 3.18 -34.29 -32.83
N PRO A 100 4.20 -35.03 -33.33
CA PRO A 100 5.31 -35.56 -32.52
C PRO A 100 6.63 -34.78 -32.84
N PRO A 101 7.85 -35.22 -32.42
CA PRO A 101 8.64 -34.55 -31.37
C PRO A 101 10.09 -34.18 -31.79
N ARG A 102 10.92 -33.80 -30.79
CA ARG A 102 12.41 -33.60 -30.76
C ARG A 102 12.93 -32.20 -31.17
N ALA A 103 14.05 -31.67 -30.66
CA ALA A 103 14.95 -31.98 -29.54
C ALA A 103 15.94 -30.80 -29.34
N GLU A 104 16.54 -30.74 -28.14
CA GLU A 104 17.92 -30.32 -27.77
C GLU A 104 18.46 -28.86 -27.84
N MET A 105 19.03 -28.51 -26.67
CA MET A 105 20.28 -27.80 -26.34
C MET A 105 20.55 -26.35 -26.77
N ALA A 106 20.74 -25.46 -25.78
CA ALA A 106 22.01 -24.74 -25.52
C ALA A 106 21.93 -23.89 -24.23
N GLN A 107 23.09 -23.72 -23.58
CA GLN A 107 23.36 -23.04 -22.30
C GLN A 107 24.11 -21.69 -22.55
N PRO A 108 24.56 -20.91 -21.53
CA PRO A 108 24.30 -19.46 -21.39
C PRO A 108 25.49 -18.52 -21.70
N VAL A 109 25.20 -17.22 -21.87
CA VAL A 109 26.13 -16.06 -21.90
C VAL A 109 25.32 -14.84 -21.45
N GLY A 110 25.74 -13.86 -20.65
CA GLY A 110 26.99 -13.53 -19.98
C GLY A 110 26.73 -12.31 -19.06
N ALA A 111 27.68 -12.05 -18.16
CA ALA A 111 27.69 -10.94 -17.22
C ALA A 111 27.79 -9.57 -17.91
N GLY A 112 27.15 -8.55 -17.33
CA GLY A 112 27.27 -7.14 -17.72
C GLY A 112 27.31 -6.28 -16.47
N GLU A 113 28.27 -5.35 -16.46
CA GLU A 113 28.87 -4.66 -15.33
C GLU A 113 27.99 -3.54 -14.73
N GLU A 114 28.17 -3.32 -13.43
CA GLU A 114 27.67 -2.18 -12.65
C GLU A 114 28.36 -0.88 -13.10
N GLU A 115 27.59 0.18 -13.33
CA GLU A 115 28.09 1.56 -13.37
C GLU A 115 27.59 2.39 -12.19
N ASP A 116 28.55 3.15 -11.69
CA ASP A 116 28.70 3.86 -10.43
C ASP A 116 27.83 5.12 -10.34
N LEU A 117 27.02 5.24 -9.28
CA LEU A 117 26.30 6.48 -8.93
C LEU A 117 26.66 6.92 -7.50
N PRO A 118 26.88 8.22 -7.26
CA PRO A 118 27.52 8.70 -6.03
C PRO A 118 26.61 8.56 -4.80
N ARG A 119 27.13 7.86 -3.78
CA ARG A 119 26.53 7.65 -2.46
C ARG A 119 26.53 8.97 -1.65
N PRO A 120 25.42 9.37 -0.99
CA PRO A 120 25.42 10.48 -0.03
C PRO A 120 26.21 10.14 1.25
N PRO A 121 26.73 11.15 1.97
CA PRO A 121 27.67 10.95 3.07
C PRO A 121 27.04 10.30 4.31
N ALA A 122 27.77 9.36 4.91
CA ALA A 122 27.41 8.68 6.14
C ALA A 122 27.51 9.61 7.37
N PHE A 123 26.50 9.55 8.24
CA PHE A 123 26.52 10.16 9.57
C PHE A 123 27.16 9.21 10.60
N PRO A 124 27.76 9.74 11.69
CA PRO A 124 28.57 8.95 12.61
C PRO A 124 27.73 8.07 13.55
N PRO A 125 28.29 6.94 14.04
CA PRO A 125 27.56 5.97 14.85
C PRO A 125 27.35 6.50 16.27
N GLY A 126 26.09 6.49 16.72
CA GLY A 126 25.70 6.81 18.09
C GLY A 126 25.27 5.55 18.85
N HIS A 127 26.10 5.18 19.83
CA HIS A 127 25.86 4.32 21.01
C HIS A 127 24.85 3.17 20.90
N GLU A 128 25.43 1.97 20.81
CA GLU A 128 24.79 0.66 20.99
C GLU A 128 24.25 0.47 22.41
N SER A 129 23.03 -0.05 22.52
CA SER A 129 22.50 -0.66 23.72
C SER A 129 21.93 -2.01 23.31
N GLU A 130 22.50 -3.10 23.83
CA GLU A 130 22.10 -4.47 23.56
C GLU A 130 20.70 -4.74 24.16
N GLU A 131 19.68 -4.89 23.33
CA GLU A 131 18.38 -5.47 23.71
C GLU A 131 17.85 -6.32 22.55
N ASP A 132 17.35 -7.51 22.87
CA ASP A 132 16.83 -8.57 21.97
C ASP A 132 15.72 -8.11 21.00
N GLY A 133 16.14 -7.40 19.96
CA GLY A 133 15.43 -7.08 18.73
C GLY A 133 16.42 -7.12 17.56
N LEU A 134 15.91 -7.14 16.33
CA LEU A 134 16.77 -7.05 15.13
C LEU A 134 17.75 -5.88 15.29
N ASP A 135 19.04 -6.20 15.27
CA ASP A 135 20.12 -5.22 15.36
C ASP A 135 19.89 -4.10 14.33
N SER A 136 19.97 -2.85 14.78
CA SER A 136 19.86 -1.66 13.93
C SER A 136 20.81 -1.74 12.72
N SER A 137 21.98 -2.36 12.90
CA SER A 137 22.94 -2.64 11.83
C SER A 137 22.37 -3.61 10.78
N SER A 138 21.68 -4.67 11.22
CA SER A 138 21.02 -5.67 10.36
C SER A 138 19.88 -5.07 9.53
N LEU A 139 19.14 -4.12 10.13
CA LEU A 139 18.09 -3.36 9.45
C LEU A 139 18.66 -2.38 8.42
N ALA A 140 19.70 -1.63 8.78
CA ALA A 140 20.38 -0.71 7.85
C ALA A 140 21.00 -1.47 6.67
N ALA A 141 21.69 -2.57 6.93
CA ALA A 141 22.24 -3.45 5.90
C ALA A 141 21.14 -3.96 4.95
N ALA A 142 19.95 -4.24 5.46
CA ALA A 142 18.86 -4.70 4.63
C ALA A 142 18.24 -3.63 3.74
N ILE A 143 18.15 -2.39 4.24
CA ILE A 143 17.73 -1.24 3.45
C ILE A 143 18.77 -0.97 2.35
N GLU A 144 20.06 -1.04 2.67
CA GLU A 144 21.14 -0.90 1.69
C GLU A 144 21.16 -2.05 0.66
N GLY A 145 20.81 -3.27 1.08
CA GLY A 145 20.69 -4.45 0.22
C GLY A 145 19.44 -4.46 -0.68
N GLY A 146 18.55 -3.48 -0.52
CA GLY A 146 17.38 -3.28 -1.37
C GLY A 146 16.19 -4.22 -1.07
N PRO A 147 15.20 -4.26 -1.99
CA PRO A 147 13.89 -4.85 -1.68
C PRO A 147 13.90 -6.33 -1.30
N GLN A 148 14.77 -7.13 -1.91
CA GLN A 148 14.83 -8.57 -1.63
C GLN A 148 15.37 -8.83 -0.23
N GLU A 149 16.36 -8.04 0.21
CA GLU A 149 16.94 -8.17 1.54
C GLU A 149 15.98 -7.64 2.62
N CYS A 150 15.24 -6.57 2.32
CA CYS A 150 14.13 -6.14 3.16
C CYS A 150 13.06 -7.24 3.33
N VAL A 151 12.72 -7.97 2.26
CA VAL A 151 11.81 -9.14 2.35
C VAL A 151 12.42 -10.25 3.20
N ARG A 152 13.72 -10.53 3.05
CA ARG A 152 14.41 -11.53 3.86
C ARG A 152 14.32 -11.20 5.34
N GLN A 153 14.62 -9.96 5.73
CA GLN A 153 14.51 -9.52 7.12
C GLN A 153 13.06 -9.47 7.61
N LEU A 154 12.10 -9.12 6.75
CA LEU A 154 10.67 -9.14 7.10
C LEU A 154 10.26 -10.56 7.49
N VAL A 155 10.66 -11.56 6.71
CA VAL A 155 10.41 -12.97 6.99
C VAL A 155 11.18 -13.42 8.24
N GLN A 156 12.39 -12.93 8.46
CA GLN A 156 13.10 -13.23 9.70
C GLN A 156 12.36 -12.68 10.93
N LEU A 157 11.93 -11.41 10.88
CA LEU A 157 11.21 -10.74 11.96
C LEU A 157 9.90 -11.45 12.34
N LEU A 158 9.12 -11.86 11.33
CA LEU A 158 7.84 -12.52 11.54
C LEU A 158 8.00 -13.89 12.20
N PHE A 159 9.01 -14.65 11.77
CA PHE A 159 9.18 -16.05 12.14
C PHE A 159 10.34 -16.29 13.13
N ASP A 160 10.74 -15.27 13.89
CA ASP A 160 11.86 -15.35 14.84
C ASP A 160 11.48 -16.15 16.10
N ARG A 161 10.18 -16.19 16.44
CA ARG A 161 9.64 -16.96 17.57
C ARG A 161 9.35 -18.40 17.13
N GLY A 162 10.38 -19.24 17.18
CA GLY A 162 10.34 -20.63 16.72
C GLY A 162 9.10 -21.42 17.17
N ALA A 163 8.37 -21.94 16.18
CA ALA A 163 7.34 -23.01 16.19
C ALA A 163 6.53 -23.00 14.87
N GLU A 164 6.67 -21.96 14.05
CA GLU A 164 5.92 -21.80 12.81
C GLU A 164 6.44 -22.71 11.70
N SER A 165 5.55 -23.17 10.82
CA SER A 165 5.93 -24.13 9.78
C SER A 165 6.86 -23.48 8.75
N ASP A 166 7.95 -24.16 8.39
CA ASP A 166 8.83 -23.76 7.28
C ASP A 166 8.05 -23.47 5.99
N THR A 167 6.88 -24.12 5.84
CA THR A 167 5.97 -23.92 4.71
C THR A 167 5.42 -22.49 4.66
N GLU A 168 5.00 -21.92 5.79
CA GLU A 168 4.44 -20.58 5.85
C GLU A 168 5.52 -19.51 5.67
N ARG A 169 6.70 -19.71 6.28
CA ARG A 169 7.89 -18.86 6.06
C ARG A 169 8.24 -18.77 4.57
N VAL A 170 8.27 -19.91 3.88
CA VAL A 170 8.53 -20.00 2.44
C VAL A 170 7.39 -19.36 1.63
N ALA A 171 6.13 -19.51 2.06
CA ALA A 171 4.98 -18.91 1.40
C ALA A 171 5.03 -17.37 1.48
N VAL A 172 5.30 -16.79 2.66
CA VAL A 172 5.47 -15.34 2.85
C VAL A 172 6.62 -14.82 2.00
N SER A 173 7.79 -15.47 2.06
CA SER A 173 8.95 -15.07 1.26
C SER A 173 8.64 -15.07 -0.24
N ARG A 174 8.08 -16.18 -0.76
CA ARG A 174 7.72 -16.31 -2.17
C ARG A 174 6.68 -15.26 -2.59
N TYR A 175 5.65 -15.06 -1.78
CA TYR A 175 4.61 -14.08 -2.04
C TYR A 175 5.19 -12.66 -2.04
N ALA A 176 5.91 -12.26 -1.00
CA ALA A 176 6.49 -10.92 -0.90
C ALA A 176 7.43 -10.65 -2.09
N LEU A 177 8.32 -11.58 -2.45
CA LEU A 177 9.19 -11.46 -3.63
C LEU A 177 8.39 -11.33 -4.95
N LYS A 178 7.34 -12.13 -5.12
CA LYS A 178 6.42 -12.03 -6.28
C LYS A 178 5.82 -10.62 -6.38
N VAL A 179 5.47 -10.02 -5.25
CA VAL A 179 4.81 -8.71 -5.19
C VAL A 179 5.78 -7.57 -5.47
N VAL A 180 6.95 -7.57 -4.82
CA VAL A 180 7.95 -6.52 -5.00
C VAL A 180 8.58 -6.53 -6.39
N SER A 181 8.59 -7.69 -7.08
CA SER A 181 9.04 -7.80 -8.48
C SER A 181 8.16 -7.02 -9.48
N LYS A 182 6.96 -6.60 -9.05
CA LYS A 182 6.01 -5.85 -9.87
C LYS A 182 5.68 -4.53 -9.17
N PRO A 183 6.64 -3.58 -9.13
CA PRO A 183 6.43 -2.32 -8.45
C PRO A 183 5.22 -1.60 -9.06
N ARG A 184 4.37 -1.08 -8.18
CA ARG A 184 3.17 -0.32 -8.56
C ARG A 184 3.27 1.09 -7.99
N PHE A 185 2.84 2.07 -8.76
CA PHE A 185 2.70 3.44 -8.33
C PHE A 185 1.30 3.96 -8.68
N PRO A 186 0.62 4.71 -7.81
CA PRO A 186 1.04 5.07 -6.45
C PRO A 186 1.11 3.86 -5.51
N ARG A 187 1.97 3.94 -4.48
CA ARG A 187 1.90 3.06 -3.32
C ARG A 187 1.01 3.70 -2.28
N GLU A 188 0.34 2.89 -1.47
CA GLU A 188 -0.70 3.31 -0.52
C GLU A 188 -0.41 2.68 0.84
N LEU A 189 -0.48 3.53 1.87
CA LEU A 189 -0.43 3.17 3.28
C LEU A 189 -1.79 3.50 3.90
N TYR A 190 -2.38 2.54 4.59
CA TYR A 190 -3.61 2.68 5.35
C TYR A 190 -3.29 2.61 6.84
N ILE A 191 -3.58 3.66 7.59
CA ILE A 191 -3.42 3.69 9.04
C ILE A 191 -4.80 3.52 9.66
N LEU A 192 -5.04 2.37 10.28
CA LEU A 192 -6.33 2.04 10.88
C LEU A 192 -6.36 2.55 12.31
N ARG A 193 -7.41 3.28 12.68
CA ARG A 193 -7.57 3.85 14.02
C ARG A 193 -8.69 3.18 14.78
N GLY A 194 -8.50 3.03 16.09
CA GLY A 194 -9.54 2.67 17.04
C GLY A 194 -9.17 1.54 17.99
N ALA A 195 -9.99 1.36 19.03
CA ALA A 195 -9.73 0.40 20.09
C ALA A 195 -9.62 -1.05 19.57
N PRO A 196 -8.99 -1.97 20.31
CA PRO A 196 -9.12 -3.40 20.07
C PRO A 196 -10.61 -3.81 19.98
N GLY A 197 -10.92 -4.79 19.13
CA GLY A 197 -12.28 -5.32 18.99
C GLY A 197 -13.18 -4.67 17.95
N ILE A 198 -12.85 -3.48 17.43
CA ILE A 198 -13.72 -2.80 16.46
C ILE A 198 -13.72 -3.43 15.05
N GLY A 199 -13.00 -4.53 14.82
CA GLY A 199 -12.90 -5.18 13.49
C GLY A 199 -11.84 -4.62 12.55
N LYS A 200 -10.77 -3.98 13.05
CA LYS A 200 -9.70 -3.41 12.22
C LYS A 200 -9.02 -4.46 11.33
N SER A 201 -8.69 -5.61 11.89
CA SER A 201 -8.02 -6.69 11.17
C SER A 201 -8.90 -7.23 10.04
N ASP A 202 -10.20 -7.39 10.30
CA ASP A 202 -11.18 -7.85 9.30
C ASP A 202 -11.32 -6.81 8.19
N PHE A 203 -11.48 -5.54 8.55
CA PHE A 203 -11.50 -4.43 7.60
C PHE A 203 -10.24 -4.40 6.71
N ALA A 204 -9.06 -4.61 7.30
CA ALA A 204 -7.80 -4.66 6.57
C ALA A 204 -7.76 -5.83 5.57
N GLN A 205 -8.25 -7.01 5.98
CA GLN A 205 -8.28 -8.21 5.14
C GLN A 205 -9.28 -8.06 3.98
N GLU A 206 -10.50 -7.61 4.27
CA GLU A 206 -11.50 -7.32 3.24
C GLU A 206 -10.98 -6.31 2.23
N ARG A 207 -10.41 -5.20 2.73
CA ARG A 207 -9.85 -4.16 1.87
C ARG A 207 -8.65 -4.65 1.05
N LEU A 208 -7.81 -5.50 1.62
CA LEU A 208 -6.70 -6.13 0.90
C LEU A 208 -7.23 -7.01 -0.25
N ALA A 209 -8.25 -7.83 0.00
CA ALA A 209 -8.87 -8.69 -1.01
C ALA A 209 -9.56 -7.89 -2.14
N GLU A 210 -10.10 -6.71 -1.84
CA GLU A 210 -10.64 -5.81 -2.87
C GLU A 210 -9.53 -5.20 -3.75
N LEU A 211 -8.44 -4.76 -3.14
CA LEU A 211 -7.33 -4.09 -3.83
C LEU A 211 -6.43 -5.08 -4.58
N ARG A 212 -6.46 -6.37 -4.20
CA ARG A 212 -5.54 -7.40 -4.66
C ARG A 212 -6.31 -8.67 -5.02
N ARG A 213 -6.10 -9.17 -6.24
CA ARG A 213 -6.56 -10.51 -6.60
C ARG A 213 -5.63 -11.53 -5.95
N LEU A 214 -6.06 -12.07 -4.82
CA LEU A 214 -5.37 -13.12 -4.08
C LEU A 214 -5.93 -14.47 -4.47
N GLU A 215 -5.04 -15.45 -4.65
CA GLU A 215 -5.44 -16.85 -4.65
C GLU A 215 -5.67 -17.30 -3.19
N PRO A 216 -6.58 -18.25 -2.92
CA PRO A 216 -6.82 -18.72 -1.55
C PRO A 216 -5.56 -19.22 -0.82
N SER A 217 -4.62 -19.81 -1.56
CA SER A 217 -3.33 -20.27 -1.00
C SER A 217 -2.37 -19.14 -0.65
N GLU A 218 -2.63 -17.91 -1.10
CA GLU A 218 -1.81 -16.73 -0.83
C GLU A 218 -2.36 -15.87 0.31
N GLU A 219 -3.57 -16.16 0.83
CA GLU A 219 -4.25 -15.31 1.82
C GLU A 219 -3.42 -15.08 3.10
N SER A 220 -2.91 -16.14 3.74
CA SER A 220 -2.08 -15.98 4.95
C SER A 220 -0.79 -15.20 4.65
N ALA A 221 -0.11 -15.54 3.54
CA ALA A 221 1.11 -14.87 3.13
C ALA A 221 0.89 -13.38 2.81
N ALA A 222 -0.26 -13.07 2.21
CA ALA A 222 -0.69 -11.72 1.92
C ALA A 222 -1.02 -10.95 3.20
N ARG A 223 -1.78 -11.53 4.12
CA ARG A 223 -2.05 -10.96 5.45
C ARG A 223 -0.74 -10.58 6.15
N LEU A 224 0.19 -11.53 6.21
CA LEU A 224 1.47 -11.34 6.88
C LEU A 224 2.38 -10.30 6.20
N SER A 225 2.29 -10.15 4.88
CA SER A 225 3.11 -9.17 4.14
C SER A 225 2.52 -7.77 4.12
N HIS A 226 1.19 -7.64 4.09
CA HIS A 226 0.50 -6.37 3.86
C HIS A 226 -0.07 -5.74 5.14
N ILE A 227 -0.45 -6.53 6.14
CA ILE A 227 -1.13 -6.06 7.34
C ILE A 227 -0.14 -6.11 8.51
N CYS A 228 0.40 -4.96 8.88
CA CYS A 228 1.28 -4.80 10.04
C CYS A 228 0.43 -4.68 11.30
N ALA A 229 0.06 -5.82 11.88
CA ALA A 229 -0.68 -5.91 13.14
C ALA A 229 0.28 -6.11 14.32
N ALA A 230 0.18 -5.26 15.34
CA ALA A 230 0.99 -5.42 16.57
C ALA A 230 0.61 -6.69 17.35
N SER A 231 -0.63 -7.17 17.21
CA SER A 231 -1.09 -8.42 17.82
C SER A 231 -0.35 -9.65 17.31
N ASP A 232 0.21 -9.63 16.09
CA ASP A 232 1.02 -10.73 15.56
C ASP A 232 2.30 -10.96 16.39
N PHE A 233 2.72 -9.98 17.19
CA PHE A 233 3.90 -10.07 18.06
C PHE A 233 3.56 -10.19 19.54
N LEU A 234 2.29 -10.24 19.90
CA LEU A 234 1.88 -10.55 21.28
C LEU A 234 1.89 -12.06 21.48
N SER A 235 2.29 -12.51 22.66
CA SER A 235 2.20 -13.92 23.01
C SER A 235 0.75 -14.29 23.33
N ALA A 236 0.39 -15.56 23.16
CA ALA A 236 -0.96 -16.03 23.45
C ALA A 236 -1.33 -15.90 24.93
N ASP A 237 -0.34 -15.85 25.82
CA ASP A 237 -0.47 -15.67 27.26
C ASP A 237 -0.33 -14.20 27.72
N TYR A 238 -0.34 -13.23 26.80
CA TYR A 238 -0.23 -11.81 27.12
C TYR A 238 -1.33 -11.36 28.08
N GLN A 239 -0.96 -10.86 29.27
CA GLN A 239 -1.90 -10.43 30.31
C GLN A 239 -1.96 -8.91 30.50
N GLY A 240 -1.36 -8.14 29.59
CA GLY A 240 -1.31 -6.68 29.68
C GLY A 240 0.04 -6.12 30.11
N GLU A 241 1.11 -6.90 30.10
CA GLU A 241 2.44 -6.46 30.47
C GLU A 241 2.95 -5.34 29.55
N GLU A 242 3.25 -4.17 30.12
CA GLU A 242 3.66 -2.97 29.35
C GLU A 242 4.90 -3.24 28.48
N TYR A 243 5.89 -3.95 29.02
CA TYR A 243 7.11 -4.29 28.28
C TYR A 243 6.84 -5.16 27.05
N GLN A 244 5.97 -6.18 27.15
CA GLN A 244 5.64 -7.03 26.01
C GLN A 244 4.87 -6.27 24.94
N PHE A 245 3.99 -5.35 25.36
CA PHE A 245 3.27 -4.47 24.45
C PHE A 245 4.21 -3.53 23.70
N GLU A 246 5.13 -2.87 24.40
CA GLU A 246 6.14 -2.01 23.78
C GLU A 246 7.02 -2.77 22.79
N LYS A 247 7.45 -3.98 23.15
CA LYS A 247 8.22 -4.86 22.24
C LYS A 247 7.42 -5.22 20.99
N ALA A 248 6.14 -5.58 21.15
CA ALA A 248 5.26 -5.89 20.02
C ALA A 248 5.05 -4.68 19.09
N MET A 249 4.86 -3.48 19.67
CA MET A 249 4.76 -2.23 18.91
C MET A 249 6.05 -1.92 18.14
N LYS A 250 7.23 -2.04 18.77
CA LYS A 250 8.53 -1.86 18.11
C LYS A 250 8.72 -2.85 16.96
N ASN A 251 8.40 -4.12 17.17
CA ASN A 251 8.45 -5.13 16.12
C ASN A 251 7.52 -4.79 14.95
N ASN A 252 6.32 -4.29 15.25
CA ASN A 252 5.39 -3.88 14.20
C ASN A 252 5.85 -2.64 13.43
N GLU A 253 6.52 -1.68 14.10
CA GLU A 253 7.17 -0.55 13.43
C GLU A 253 8.29 -1.04 12.49
N MET A 254 9.14 -1.97 12.92
CA MET A 254 10.16 -2.58 12.07
C MET A 254 9.55 -3.32 10.88
N ARG A 255 8.45 -4.06 11.10
CA ARG A 255 7.72 -4.75 10.03
C ARG A 255 7.17 -3.77 9.00
N ALA A 256 6.58 -2.65 9.45
CA ALA A 256 6.08 -1.61 8.57
C ALA A 256 7.20 -0.97 7.75
N LEU A 257 8.35 -0.69 8.38
CA LEU A 257 9.55 -0.21 7.71
C LEU A 257 10.03 -1.16 6.62
N LEU A 258 10.28 -2.43 6.97
CA LEU A 258 10.75 -3.43 6.02
C LEU A 258 9.77 -3.65 4.88
N SER A 259 8.46 -3.67 5.17
CA SER A 259 7.42 -3.80 4.14
C SER A 259 7.42 -2.61 3.18
N MET A 260 7.51 -1.39 3.71
CA MET A 260 7.49 -0.19 2.88
C MET A 260 8.77 -0.01 2.05
N GLU A 261 9.95 -0.28 2.63
CA GLU A 261 11.26 -0.26 1.96
C GLU A 261 11.35 -1.34 0.87
N ALA A 262 10.78 -2.52 1.12
CA ALA A 262 10.63 -3.55 0.10
C ALA A 262 9.69 -3.12 -1.05
N GLY A 263 8.92 -2.04 -0.89
CA GLY A 263 7.97 -1.55 -1.89
C GLY A 263 6.65 -2.32 -1.90
N ILE A 264 6.34 -3.06 -0.82
CA ILE A 264 5.05 -3.75 -0.66
C ILE A 264 3.92 -2.73 -0.64
N HIS A 265 2.85 -2.98 -1.41
CA HIS A 265 1.67 -2.13 -1.41
C HIS A 265 0.41 -2.95 -1.75
N PRO A 266 -0.75 -2.64 -1.14
CA PRO A 266 -0.97 -1.67 -0.04
C PRO A 266 -0.36 -2.15 1.28
N VAL A 267 -0.04 -1.23 2.20
CA VAL A 267 0.36 -1.58 3.57
C VAL A 267 -0.73 -1.08 4.52
N PHE A 268 -1.16 -1.91 5.46
CA PHE A 268 -2.12 -1.56 6.51
C PHE A 268 -1.40 -1.57 7.85
N ILE A 269 -1.53 -0.49 8.62
CA ILE A 269 -1.06 -0.40 10.00
C ILE A 269 -2.25 -0.71 10.90
N ASP A 270 -2.30 -1.94 11.39
CA ASP A 270 -3.33 -2.42 12.32
C ASP A 270 -2.83 -2.33 13.77
N CYS A 271 -2.77 -1.08 14.23
CA CYS A 271 -2.50 -0.72 15.61
C CYS A 271 -3.68 0.09 16.16
N PRO A 272 -3.80 0.28 17.48
CA PRO A 272 -4.86 1.10 18.02
C PRO A 272 -4.86 2.55 17.49
N ASN A 273 -3.69 3.15 17.28
CA ASN A 273 -3.52 4.48 16.67
C ASN A 273 -4.49 5.53 17.23
N LEU A 274 -4.66 5.52 18.54
CA LEU A 274 -5.66 6.30 19.26
C LEU A 274 -5.23 7.76 19.36
N ARG A 275 -3.93 8.01 19.48
CA ARG A 275 -3.35 9.35 19.55
C ARG A 275 -2.58 9.68 18.28
N LEU A 276 -2.59 10.96 17.90
CA LEU A 276 -2.00 11.39 16.63
C LEU A 276 -0.50 11.11 16.55
N TRP A 277 0.22 11.25 17.67
CA TRP A 277 1.65 10.99 17.72
C TRP A 277 2.00 9.51 17.50
N GLU A 278 1.10 8.57 17.83
CA GLU A 278 1.31 7.13 17.63
C GLU A 278 1.40 6.80 16.12
N MET A 279 0.78 7.62 15.27
CA MET A 279 0.79 7.44 13.81
C MET A 279 1.97 8.13 13.12
N LYS A 280 2.67 9.03 13.83
CA LYS A 280 3.73 9.86 13.28
C LYS A 280 4.89 9.08 12.63
N PRO A 281 5.45 8.02 13.22
CA PRO A 281 6.54 7.29 12.57
C PRO A 281 6.12 6.73 11.21
N TYR A 282 4.90 6.19 11.10
CA TYR A 282 4.38 5.66 9.83
C TYR A 282 4.15 6.75 8.78
N VAL A 283 3.63 7.91 9.18
CA VAL A 283 3.44 9.05 8.27
C VAL A 283 4.76 9.55 7.71
N LEU A 284 5.76 9.78 8.58
CA LEU A 284 7.08 10.25 8.14
C LEU A 284 7.76 9.26 7.20
N LEU A 285 7.64 7.96 7.51
CA LEU A 285 8.18 6.90 6.68
C LEU A 285 7.49 6.83 5.31
N ALA A 286 6.16 6.85 5.28
CA ALA A 286 5.39 6.84 4.04
C ALA A 286 5.72 8.04 3.15
N GLU A 287 5.84 9.25 3.73
CA GLU A 287 6.25 10.45 3.00
C GLU A 287 7.64 10.30 2.39
N ARG A 288 8.60 9.78 3.17
CA ARG A 288 9.97 9.50 2.69
C ARG A 288 9.98 8.55 1.51
N LEU A 289 9.12 7.52 1.54
CA LEU A 289 9.09 6.44 0.55
C LEU A 289 8.05 6.63 -0.56
N GLY A 290 7.37 7.79 -0.59
CA GLY A 290 6.40 8.15 -1.62
C GLY A 290 5.10 7.34 -1.59
N TYR A 291 4.65 6.91 -0.41
CA TYR A 291 3.33 6.30 -0.20
C TYR A 291 2.26 7.39 -0.04
N VAL A 292 1.10 7.16 -0.65
CA VAL A 292 -0.13 7.90 -0.41
C VAL A 292 -0.73 7.40 0.90
N ILE A 293 -0.98 8.31 1.83
CA ILE A 293 -1.43 7.98 3.18
C ILE A 293 -2.94 8.12 3.27
N HIS A 294 -3.59 7.07 3.75
CA HIS A 294 -5.01 7.02 4.09
C HIS A 294 -5.13 6.79 5.59
N VAL A 295 -5.70 7.75 6.31
CA VAL A 295 -6.03 7.58 7.72
C VAL A 295 -7.48 7.19 7.81
N ILE A 296 -7.76 6.00 8.34
CA ILE A 296 -9.12 5.45 8.46
C ILE A 296 -9.59 5.69 9.89
N GLU A 297 -10.63 6.50 10.04
CA GLU A 297 -11.19 6.82 11.36
C GLU A 297 -12.05 5.65 11.90
N PRO A 298 -12.16 5.49 13.23
CA PRO A 298 -12.80 4.30 13.81
C PRO A 298 -14.26 4.10 13.36
N TRP A 299 -15.00 5.18 13.12
CA TRP A 299 -16.40 5.12 12.68
C TRP A 299 -16.57 4.63 11.23
N GLU A 300 -15.52 4.67 10.42
CA GLU A 300 -15.52 4.06 9.08
C GLU A 300 -15.42 2.54 9.14
N ILE A 301 -14.88 2.01 10.24
CA ILE A 301 -14.72 0.57 10.50
C ILE A 301 -15.94 0.05 11.27
N CYS A 302 -16.34 0.75 12.33
CA CYS A 302 -17.44 0.33 13.20
C CYS A 302 -18.26 1.52 13.68
N ALA A 303 -19.56 1.53 13.38
CA ALA A 303 -20.47 2.57 13.85
C ALA A 303 -20.55 2.67 15.39
N LYS A 304 -20.26 1.58 16.11
CA LYS A 304 -20.27 1.48 17.58
C LYS A 304 -18.86 1.46 18.19
N HIS A 305 -17.89 2.08 17.52
CA HIS A 305 -16.48 2.10 17.92
C HIS A 305 -16.19 2.69 19.31
N ASP A 306 -17.12 3.45 19.89
CA ASP A 306 -17.02 4.09 21.21
C ASP A 306 -18.01 3.52 22.25
N ASP A 307 -18.83 2.53 21.88
CA ASP A 307 -19.81 1.86 22.73
C ASP A 307 -19.15 0.75 23.54
N LEU A 308 -18.69 1.08 24.75
CA LEU A 308 -17.98 0.14 25.63
C LEU A 308 -18.76 -1.18 25.89
N PRO A 309 -20.07 -1.18 26.22
CA PRO A 309 -20.86 -2.40 26.30
C PRO A 309 -20.81 -3.25 25.03
N PHE A 310 -20.99 -2.63 23.86
CA PHE A 310 -20.91 -3.34 22.59
C PHE A 310 -19.52 -3.96 22.37
N LEU A 311 -18.45 -3.20 22.58
CA LEU A 311 -17.08 -3.71 22.43
C LEU A 311 -16.79 -4.84 23.42
N CYS A 312 -17.28 -4.75 24.65
CA CYS A 312 -17.14 -5.86 25.61
C CYS A 312 -17.86 -7.12 25.13
N SER A 313 -19.05 -6.98 24.52
CA SER A 313 -19.85 -8.13 24.04
C SER A 313 -19.24 -8.86 22.84
N LEU A 314 -18.43 -8.18 22.03
CA LEU A 314 -17.72 -8.80 20.91
C LEU A 314 -16.62 -9.78 21.35
N HIS A 315 -16.25 -9.73 22.63
CA HIS A 315 -15.18 -10.55 23.23
C HIS A 315 -15.70 -11.47 24.35
N ASP A 316 -16.99 -11.80 24.35
CA ASP A 316 -17.58 -12.63 25.42
C ASP A 316 -17.00 -14.06 25.43
N ASP A 317 -16.47 -14.57 24.31
CA ASP A 317 -15.89 -15.91 24.16
C ASP A 317 -14.36 -15.92 23.88
N ASP A 318 -13.68 -14.76 23.92
CA ASP A 318 -12.27 -14.62 23.53
C ASP A 318 -11.33 -14.59 24.74
N GLU A 319 -10.46 -15.60 24.87
CA GLU A 319 -9.46 -15.68 25.94
C GLU A 319 -8.44 -14.53 25.91
N GLN A 320 -8.27 -13.85 24.76
CA GLN A 320 -7.36 -12.71 24.57
C GLN A 320 -8.03 -11.35 24.84
N ARG A 321 -9.18 -11.37 25.53
CA ARG A 321 -9.98 -10.20 25.89
C ARG A 321 -9.17 -9.12 26.62
N ALA A 322 -9.23 -7.90 26.09
CA ALA A 322 -8.85 -6.72 26.86
C ALA A 322 -9.87 -6.50 28.00
N PRO A 323 -9.43 -6.30 29.26
CA PRO A 323 -10.34 -5.97 30.36
C PRO A 323 -11.18 -4.72 30.05
N ALA A 324 -12.44 -4.69 30.50
CA ALA A 324 -13.34 -3.55 30.26
C ALA A 324 -12.75 -2.21 30.76
N THR A 325 -11.99 -2.26 31.86
CA THR A 325 -11.25 -1.11 32.41
C THR A 325 -10.15 -0.62 31.47
N LEU A 326 -9.42 -1.54 30.83
CA LEU A 326 -8.40 -1.23 29.84
C LEU A 326 -9.03 -0.62 28.58
N LEU A 327 -10.09 -1.25 28.04
CA LEU A 327 -10.87 -0.72 26.90
C LEU A 327 -11.38 0.69 27.19
N GLN A 328 -11.96 0.93 28.36
CA GLN A 328 -12.43 2.25 28.75
C GLN A 328 -11.28 3.28 28.82
N ALA A 329 -10.12 2.89 29.35
CA ALA A 329 -8.94 3.75 29.38
C ALA A 329 -8.42 4.07 27.97
N MET A 330 -8.46 3.09 27.06
CA MET A 330 -8.09 3.27 25.65
C MET A 330 -9.06 4.21 24.93
N LEU A 331 -10.38 4.04 25.08
CA LEU A 331 -11.37 4.94 24.48
C LEU A 331 -11.16 6.40 24.91
N ARG A 332 -10.83 6.64 26.19
CA ARG A 332 -10.51 7.99 26.71
C ARG A 332 -9.24 8.59 26.12
N ARG A 333 -8.34 7.78 25.57
CA ARG A 333 -7.09 8.24 24.93
C ARG A 333 -7.30 8.64 23.47
N PHE A 334 -8.45 8.36 22.87
CA PHE A 334 -8.72 8.71 21.48
C PHE A 334 -8.64 10.22 21.27
N GLN A 335 -7.80 10.64 20.32
CA GLN A 335 -7.59 12.02 19.94
C GLN A 335 -8.16 12.24 18.53
N PRO A 336 -9.26 12.97 18.33
CA PRO A 336 -9.84 13.17 17.00
C PRO A 336 -8.88 13.95 16.08
N LEU A 337 -8.96 13.71 14.77
CA LEU A 337 -8.29 14.56 13.79
C LEU A 337 -8.90 15.98 13.80
N PRO A 338 -8.10 17.05 13.64
CA PRO A 338 -8.64 18.40 13.55
C PRO A 338 -9.42 18.60 12.24
N ALA A 339 -10.66 19.06 12.31
CA ALA A 339 -11.56 19.21 11.15
C ALA A 339 -11.03 20.11 10.02
N ALA A 340 -10.13 21.04 10.32
CA ALA A 340 -9.59 22.02 9.37
C ALA A 340 -8.18 21.69 8.86
N ALA A 341 -7.55 20.62 9.35
CA ALA A 341 -6.18 20.26 9.00
C ALA A 341 -6.15 19.03 8.10
N GLU A 342 -5.20 18.99 7.16
CA GLU A 342 -4.85 17.74 6.49
C GLU A 342 -4.38 16.73 7.53
N PRO A 343 -4.92 15.49 7.55
CA PRO A 343 -4.62 14.51 8.59
C PRO A 343 -3.12 14.27 8.82
N THR A 344 -2.36 14.17 7.72
CA THR A 344 -0.90 13.95 7.76
C THR A 344 -0.15 15.10 8.41
N GLU A 345 -0.59 16.35 8.20
CA GLU A 345 0.02 17.52 8.81
C GLU A 345 -0.25 17.58 10.32
N ALA A 346 -1.48 17.27 10.74
CA ALA A 346 -1.84 17.19 12.15
C ALA A 346 -1.01 16.12 12.88
N ILE A 347 -0.85 14.95 12.25
CA ILE A 347 -0.04 13.84 12.77
C ILE A 347 1.43 14.23 12.85
N ARG A 348 1.99 14.88 11.82
CA ARG A 348 3.39 15.32 11.80
C ARG A 348 3.72 16.29 12.94
N ARG A 349 2.80 17.21 13.24
CA ARG A 349 2.95 18.21 14.30
C ARG A 349 2.69 17.64 15.69
N ALA A 350 2.02 16.49 15.80
CA ALA A 350 1.77 15.85 17.08
C ALA A 350 3.09 15.51 17.78
N SER A 351 3.10 15.72 19.10
CA SER A 351 4.20 15.37 19.98
C SER A 351 3.64 14.54 21.13
N SER A 352 4.37 13.50 21.53
CA SER A 352 4.12 12.89 22.83
C SER A 352 4.55 13.93 23.88
N SER A 353 3.60 14.55 24.55
CA SER A 353 3.91 15.26 25.80
C SER A 353 4.25 14.18 26.84
N GLY A 354 5.46 13.62 26.78
CA GLY A 354 5.99 12.70 27.81
C GLY A 354 6.82 11.49 27.39
N ALA A 355 6.99 11.12 26.11
CA ALA A 355 7.75 9.90 25.75
C ALA A 355 8.69 10.13 24.57
N ARG A 356 9.99 10.26 24.85
CA ARG A 356 11.05 10.20 23.83
C ARG A 356 11.07 8.78 23.27
N HIS A 357 11.03 8.61 21.94
CA HIS A 357 11.98 7.74 21.23
C HIS A 357 11.88 7.87 19.71
N PHE A 358 13.08 7.78 19.11
CA PHE A 358 13.46 7.54 17.72
C PHE A 358 12.82 8.39 16.61
N LEU A 359 13.42 9.56 16.38
CA LEU A 359 14.04 9.93 15.10
C LEU A 359 14.97 11.12 15.40
N ARG A 360 16.24 10.81 15.70
CA ARG A 360 17.37 11.74 15.61
C ARG A 360 18.47 11.08 14.82
#